data_AF-A0A954X4Z1-F1
#
_entry.id   AF-A0A954X4Z1-F1
#
_cell.length_a   1.000
_cell.length_b   1.000
_cell.length_c   1.000
_cell.angle_alpha   90.00
_cell.angle_beta   90.00
_cell.angle_gamma   90.00
#
_symmetry.space_group_name_H-M   'P 1'
#
loop_
_entity.id
_entity.type
_entity.pdbx_description
1 polymer ?
#
loop_
_entity_poly.entity_id
_entity_poly.type
_entity_poly.pdbx_seq_one_letter_code
_entity_poly.pdbx_strand_id
1 'polypeptide(L)'
;MRCTNKVYLAELLERHDVATPRTIVTHRDNLEEVVAILGFPCVLKKPDSAFSAGVVKVNDRDELSARLEEYFADSDLVVAQEFLPTEFDWRIGIIDRQPLYAAKYYMAQGHWQIIKQDREDDSRYGKAEVMPIELAPRRAVNAALKAANLIGDGLYGVDVKQSKGKFYVIEVNDNPNLDAGVEDRVLRDELYRRIMSVFLKRIEQRKAPTH
;
A
#
# COMPACT_ATOMS: atom_id res chain seq x y z
N MET A 1 -11.97 0.03 10.63
CA MET A 1 -12.22 1.13 9.67
C MET A 1 -11.16 2.24 9.74
N ARG A 2 -9.90 1.96 10.14
CA ARG A 2 -8.83 2.98 10.19
C ARG A 2 -7.81 2.86 9.05
N CYS A 3 -7.74 1.72 8.34
CA CYS A 3 -6.70 1.44 7.35
C CYS A 3 -7.14 1.76 5.92
N THR A 4 -8.45 1.63 5.64
CA THR A 4 -9.02 1.68 4.29
C THR A 4 -9.23 3.09 3.74
N ASN A 5 -9.15 4.12 4.59
CA ASN A 5 -9.30 5.51 4.15
C ASN A 5 -7.93 6.13 3.84
N LYS A 6 -7.69 6.43 2.56
CA LYS A 6 -6.39 6.93 2.08
C LYS A 6 -6.05 8.34 2.58
N VAL A 7 -7.05 9.16 2.89
CA VAL A 7 -6.84 10.51 3.46
C VAL A 7 -6.30 10.36 4.87
N TYR A 8 -6.97 9.57 5.72
CA TYR A 8 -6.51 9.31 7.08
C TYR A 8 -5.10 8.69 7.09
N LEU A 9 -4.83 7.74 6.20
CA LEU A 9 -3.50 7.15 6.10
C LEU A 9 -2.44 8.21 5.70
N ALA A 10 -2.73 9.07 4.72
CA ALA A 10 -1.81 10.12 4.30
C ALA A 10 -1.44 11.06 5.46
N GLU A 11 -2.44 11.58 6.17
CA GLU A 11 -2.24 12.47 7.33
C GLU A 11 -1.49 11.77 8.47
N LEU A 12 -1.83 10.50 8.74
CA LEU A 12 -1.18 9.72 9.79
C LEU A 12 0.31 9.50 9.48
N LEU A 13 0.64 9.13 8.25
CA LEU A 13 2.03 8.89 7.85
C LEU A 13 2.85 10.17 7.86
N GLU A 14 2.28 11.29 7.39
CA GLU A 14 2.92 12.60 7.43
C GLU A 14 3.20 13.05 8.87
N ARG A 15 2.20 13.00 9.75
CA ARG A 15 2.31 13.41 11.16
C ARG A 15 3.40 12.67 11.92
N HIS A 16 3.72 11.44 11.51
CA HIS A 16 4.69 10.57 12.16
C HIS A 16 6.01 10.46 11.39
N ASP A 17 6.29 11.35 10.43
CA ASP A 17 7.52 11.36 9.64
C ASP A 17 7.81 10.00 8.98
N VAL A 18 6.77 9.36 8.45
CA VAL A 18 6.94 8.18 7.58
C VAL A 18 7.10 8.67 6.16
N ALA A 19 8.21 8.29 5.52
CA ALA A 19 8.46 8.69 4.14
C ALA A 19 7.37 8.12 3.22
N THR A 20 6.67 9.02 2.53
CA THR A 20 5.70 8.75 1.47
C THR A 20 6.08 9.58 0.25
N PRO A 21 5.61 9.25 -0.97
CA PRO A 21 5.71 10.19 -2.09
C PRO A 21 4.99 11.49 -1.70
N ARG A 22 5.39 12.63 -2.24
CA ARG A 22 4.72 13.90 -1.95
C ARG A 22 3.22 13.75 -2.18
N THR A 23 2.43 14.06 -1.17
CA THR A 23 1.00 13.74 -1.11
C THR A 23 0.25 14.98 -0.66
N ILE A 24 -0.86 15.28 -1.30
CA ILE A 24 -1.74 16.40 -0.98
C ILE A 24 -3.15 15.84 -0.84
N VAL A 25 -3.82 16.19 0.26
CA VAL A 25 -5.26 16.00 0.40
C VAL A 25 -5.94 17.09 -0.42
N THR A 26 -6.55 16.71 -1.53
CA THR A 26 -7.14 17.59 -2.52
C THR A 26 -8.64 17.77 -2.25
N HIS A 27 -9.07 19.02 -2.25
CA HIS A 27 -10.46 19.46 -2.24
C HIS A 27 -10.72 20.36 -3.47
N ARG A 28 -11.95 20.84 -3.66
CA ARG A 28 -12.35 21.56 -4.88
C ARG A 28 -11.55 22.84 -5.17
N ASP A 29 -10.95 23.43 -4.14
CA ASP A 29 -10.35 24.77 -4.22
C ASP A 29 -8.81 24.76 -4.22
N ASN A 30 -8.14 23.61 -4.13
CA ASN A 30 -6.67 23.52 -4.07
C ASN A 30 -6.03 22.83 -5.27
N LEU A 31 -6.70 22.83 -6.43
CA LEU A 31 -6.12 22.27 -7.67
C LEU A 31 -4.78 22.92 -8.04
N GLU A 32 -4.66 24.25 -7.92
CA GLU A 32 -3.41 24.95 -8.25
C GLU A 32 -2.24 24.54 -7.34
N GLU A 33 -2.53 24.21 -6.08
CA GLU A 33 -1.54 23.69 -5.13
C GLU A 33 -1.01 22.33 -5.60
N VAL A 34 -1.90 21.44 -6.05
CA VAL A 34 -1.53 20.13 -6.61
C VAL A 34 -0.60 20.30 -7.81
N VAL A 35 -0.92 21.21 -8.72
CA VAL A 35 -0.10 21.51 -9.91
C VAL A 35 1.27 22.04 -9.50
N ALA A 36 1.31 23.01 -8.59
CA ALA A 36 2.55 23.68 -8.19
C ALA A 36 3.51 22.76 -7.41
N ILE A 37 2.96 21.92 -6.53
CA ILE A 37 3.78 21.09 -5.64
C ILE A 37 4.12 19.74 -6.30
N LEU A 38 3.15 19.01 -6.85
CA LEU A 38 3.38 17.67 -7.39
C LEU A 38 3.90 17.70 -8.82
N GLY A 39 3.41 18.64 -9.64
CA GLY A 39 3.63 18.63 -11.08
C GLY A 39 3.03 17.38 -11.74
N PHE A 40 3.55 17.04 -12.92
CA PHE A 40 3.06 15.93 -13.72
C PHE A 40 4.17 14.96 -14.16
N PRO A 41 3.85 13.66 -14.33
CA PRO A 41 2.57 13.04 -14.00
C PRO A 41 2.37 12.91 -12.48
N CYS A 42 1.11 12.88 -12.04
CA CYS A 42 0.75 12.57 -10.66
C CYS A 42 -0.37 11.51 -10.61
N VAL A 43 -0.63 10.98 -9.43
CA VAL A 43 -1.62 9.90 -9.19
C VAL A 43 -2.73 10.45 -8.31
N LEU A 44 -3.98 10.29 -8.76
CA LEU A 44 -5.17 10.55 -7.97
C LEU A 44 -5.71 9.25 -7.39
N LYS A 45 -6.14 9.28 -6.13
CA LYS A 45 -6.72 8.14 -5.43
C LYS A 45 -8.00 8.56 -4.69
N LYS A 46 -9.11 7.85 -4.95
CA LYS A 46 -10.34 8.01 -4.14
C LYS A 46 -10.10 7.55 -2.68
N PRO A 47 -10.67 8.24 -1.67
CA PRO A 47 -10.43 7.93 -0.26
C PRO A 47 -10.78 6.49 0.14
N ASP A 48 -11.97 6.02 -0.22
CA ASP A 48 -12.55 4.75 0.27
C ASP A 48 -12.53 3.61 -0.77
N SER A 49 -11.60 3.68 -1.73
CA SER A 49 -11.50 2.65 -2.75
C SER A 49 -10.56 1.50 -2.36
N ALA A 50 -10.82 0.29 -2.85
CA ALA A 50 -9.94 -0.87 -2.70
C ALA A 50 -9.55 -1.45 -4.07
N PHE A 51 -8.56 -2.34 -4.11
CA PHE A 51 -8.17 -3.09 -5.32
C PHE A 51 -7.80 -2.22 -6.53
N SER A 52 -7.14 -1.07 -6.32
CA SER A 52 -6.81 -0.07 -7.36
C SER A 52 -8.02 0.56 -8.08
N ALA A 53 -9.26 0.25 -7.70
CA ALA A 53 -10.41 0.98 -8.18
C ALA A 53 -10.26 2.46 -7.76
N GLY A 54 -10.51 3.40 -8.67
CA GLY A 54 -10.36 4.84 -8.35
C GLY A 54 -8.93 5.31 -8.11
N VAL A 55 -7.92 4.62 -8.65
CA VAL A 55 -6.53 5.10 -8.73
C VAL A 55 -6.19 5.37 -10.19
N VAL A 56 -5.91 6.62 -10.55
CA VAL A 56 -5.59 7.03 -11.93
C VAL A 56 -4.32 7.86 -11.97
N LYS A 57 -3.53 7.69 -13.03
CA LYS A 57 -2.39 8.55 -13.34
C LYS A 57 -2.86 9.66 -14.28
N VAL A 58 -2.58 10.91 -13.93
CA VAL A 58 -2.85 12.09 -14.76
C VAL A 58 -1.52 12.69 -15.25
N ASN A 59 -1.47 13.08 -16.51
CA ASN A 59 -0.25 13.47 -17.21
C ASN A 59 -0.16 14.98 -17.45
N ASP A 60 -1.26 15.70 -17.30
CA ASP A 60 -1.33 17.16 -17.46
C ASP A 60 -2.48 17.77 -16.64
N ARG A 61 -2.59 19.10 -16.72
CA ARG A 61 -3.57 19.90 -15.98
C ARG A 61 -5.01 19.67 -16.42
N ASP A 62 -5.22 19.40 -17.70
CA ASP A 62 -6.55 19.20 -18.25
C ASP A 62 -7.09 17.83 -17.76
N GLU A 63 -6.25 16.80 -17.82
CA GLU A 63 -6.55 15.48 -17.24
C GLU A 63 -6.79 15.57 -15.72
N LEU A 64 -5.97 16.32 -14.99
CA LEU A 64 -6.16 16.53 -13.54
C LEU A 64 -7.53 17.16 -13.24
N SER A 65 -7.87 18.25 -13.95
CA SER A 65 -9.12 18.97 -13.72
C SER A 65 -10.34 18.10 -14.00
N ALA A 66 -10.34 17.40 -15.14
CA ALA A 66 -11.42 16.50 -15.52
C ALA A 66 -11.60 15.34 -14.52
N ARG A 67 -10.51 14.74 -14.05
CA ARG A 67 -10.58 13.62 -13.09
C ARG A 67 -10.98 14.05 -11.70
N LEU A 68 -10.55 15.23 -11.25
CA LEU A 68 -10.99 15.78 -9.98
C LEU A 68 -12.49 16.10 -10.01
N GLU A 69 -13.00 16.68 -11.10
CA GLU A 69 -14.44 16.92 -11.26
C GLU A 69 -15.25 15.62 -11.16
N GLU A 70 -14.80 14.55 -11.84
CA GLU A 70 -15.40 13.22 -11.75
C GLU A 70 -15.36 12.66 -10.32
N TYR A 71 -14.21 12.77 -9.64
CA TYR A 71 -14.05 12.17 -8.31
C TYR A 71 -14.83 12.93 -7.24
N PHE A 72 -14.92 14.25 -7.38
CA PHE A 72 -15.69 15.08 -6.47
C PHE A 72 -17.20 14.95 -6.65
N ALA A 73 -17.69 14.22 -7.66
CA ALA A 73 -19.12 13.86 -7.73
C ALA A 73 -19.55 12.95 -6.57
N ASP A 74 -18.63 12.09 -6.08
CA ASP A 74 -18.91 11.06 -5.09
C ASP A 74 -18.11 11.20 -3.78
N SER A 75 -17.23 12.19 -3.67
CA SER A 75 -16.30 12.34 -2.54
C SER A 75 -15.98 13.80 -2.28
N ASP A 76 -15.85 14.21 -1.02
CA ASP A 76 -15.45 15.59 -0.68
C ASP A 76 -13.93 15.81 -0.78
N LEU A 77 -13.16 14.73 -0.63
CA LEU A 77 -11.71 14.73 -0.62
C LEU A 77 -11.17 13.69 -1.60
N VAL A 78 -9.99 13.96 -2.16
CA VAL A 78 -9.22 13.06 -3.02
C VAL A 78 -7.76 13.12 -2.55
N VAL A 79 -7.00 12.04 -2.73
CA VAL A 79 -5.55 12.06 -2.47
C VAL A 79 -4.82 12.22 -3.80
N ALA A 80 -4.11 13.33 -3.98
CA ALA A 80 -3.17 13.52 -5.06
C ALA A 80 -1.74 13.19 -4.60
N GLN A 81 -0.99 12.42 -5.37
CA GLN A 81 0.31 11.91 -4.97
C GLN A 81 1.31 11.94 -6.13
N GLU A 82 2.56 12.27 -5.83
CA GLU A 82 3.69 12.23 -6.77
C GLU A 82 3.82 10.85 -7.41
N PHE A 83 3.96 10.82 -8.74
CA PHE A 83 4.22 9.58 -9.45
C PHE A 83 5.70 9.20 -9.36
N LEU A 84 5.97 8.07 -8.70
CA LEU A 84 7.31 7.48 -8.64
C LEU A 84 7.37 6.23 -9.52
N PRO A 85 8.03 6.28 -10.70
CA PRO A 85 8.17 5.12 -11.56
C PRO A 85 9.11 4.10 -10.91
N THR A 86 8.65 2.85 -10.84
CA THR A 86 9.39 1.72 -10.30
C THR A 86 9.14 0.48 -11.15
N GLU A 87 10.12 -0.42 -11.24
CA GLU A 87 9.96 -1.71 -11.94
C GLU A 87 9.12 -2.70 -11.12
N PHE A 88 9.12 -2.52 -9.80
CA PHE A 88 8.38 -3.33 -8.85
C PHE A 88 8.11 -2.51 -7.58
N ASP A 89 7.12 -2.96 -6.82
CA ASP A 89 6.86 -2.49 -5.47
C ASP A 89 7.16 -3.61 -4.46
N TRP A 90 7.72 -3.24 -3.32
CA TRP A 90 7.88 -4.16 -2.21
C TRP A 90 6.54 -4.30 -1.48
N ARG A 91 6.18 -5.52 -1.09
CA ARG A 91 5.17 -5.77 -0.07
C ARG A 91 5.83 -6.42 1.12
N ILE A 92 5.67 -5.81 2.28
CA ILE A 92 6.14 -6.34 3.55
C ILE A 92 4.93 -6.80 4.35
N GLY A 93 4.84 -8.12 4.55
CA GLY A 93 3.85 -8.70 5.46
C GLY A 93 4.28 -8.49 6.89
N ILE A 94 3.37 -8.03 7.75
CA ILE A 94 3.61 -7.77 9.17
C ILE A 94 2.46 -8.34 9.96
N ILE A 95 2.73 -9.03 11.06
CA ILE A 95 1.70 -9.48 12.00
C ILE A 95 2.18 -9.25 13.43
N ASP A 96 1.31 -8.78 14.31
CA ASP A 96 1.64 -8.57 15.74
C ASP A 96 2.89 -7.68 15.92
N ARG A 97 3.02 -6.66 15.06
CA ARG A 97 4.18 -5.75 15.00
C ARG A 97 5.52 -6.45 14.70
N GLN A 98 5.47 -7.60 14.03
CA GLN A 98 6.64 -8.36 13.60
C GLN A 98 6.60 -8.55 12.07
N PRO A 99 7.71 -8.23 11.35
CA PRO A 99 7.84 -8.56 9.95
C PRO A 99 7.77 -10.07 9.70
N LEU A 100 7.01 -10.47 8.70
CA LEU A 100 6.66 -11.86 8.40
C LEU A 100 7.29 -12.35 7.10
N TYR A 101 7.09 -11.61 6.01
CA TYR A 101 7.66 -11.92 4.69
C TYR A 101 7.92 -10.65 3.89
N ALA A 102 8.73 -10.76 2.84
CA ALA A 102 8.91 -9.72 1.83
C ALA A 102 8.67 -10.28 0.44
N ALA A 103 7.92 -9.54 -0.37
CA ALA A 103 7.67 -9.85 -1.76
C ALA A 103 7.98 -8.64 -2.64
N LYS A 104 8.44 -8.88 -3.86
CA LYS A 104 8.43 -7.90 -4.95
C LYS A 104 7.30 -8.24 -5.89
N TYR A 105 6.41 -7.28 -6.13
CA TYR A 105 5.41 -7.37 -7.19
C TYR A 105 5.86 -6.49 -8.34
N TYR A 106 6.21 -7.12 -9.45
CA TYR A 106 6.66 -6.43 -10.64
C TYR A 106 5.47 -5.80 -11.37
N MET A 107 5.71 -4.67 -12.01
CA MET A 107 4.69 -4.03 -12.85
C MET A 107 4.42 -4.88 -14.10
N ALA A 108 3.16 -4.94 -14.56
CA ALA A 108 2.83 -5.65 -15.80
C ALA A 108 3.49 -4.96 -17.02
N GLN A 109 3.90 -5.71 -18.05
CA GLN A 109 4.57 -5.13 -19.23
C GLN A 109 3.71 -4.01 -19.86
N GLY A 110 4.29 -2.80 -19.97
CA GLY A 110 3.62 -1.61 -20.51
C GLY A 110 2.62 -0.93 -19.58
N HIS A 111 2.45 -1.41 -18.33
CA HIS A 111 1.46 -0.90 -17.38
C HIS A 111 2.11 -0.55 -16.03
N TRP A 112 1.76 0.61 -15.48
CA TRP A 112 2.26 1.10 -14.19
C TRP A 112 1.45 0.58 -12.97
N GLN A 113 0.40 -0.21 -13.21
CA GLN A 113 -0.43 -0.87 -12.20
C GLN A 113 -0.23 -2.40 -12.27
N ILE A 114 -0.46 -3.07 -11.14
CA ILE A 114 -0.24 -4.52 -10.98
C ILE A 114 -1.44 -5.36 -11.50
N ILE A 115 -2.63 -4.76 -11.72
CA ILE A 115 -3.87 -5.48 -12.09
C ILE A 115 -4.51 -4.89 -13.36
N LYS A 116 -4.91 -5.77 -14.30
CA LYS A 116 -5.84 -5.46 -15.39
C LYS A 116 -7.05 -6.38 -15.30
N GLN A 117 -8.23 -5.84 -15.01
CA GLN A 117 -9.49 -6.53 -15.29
C GLN A 117 -9.83 -6.30 -16.76
N ASP A 118 -9.49 -7.24 -17.64
CA ASP A 118 -10.22 -7.42 -18.90
C ASP A 118 -9.88 -8.77 -19.56
N ARG A 119 -10.95 -9.59 -19.66
CA ARG A 119 -11.26 -10.73 -20.55
C ARG A 119 -10.15 -11.73 -20.93
N GLU A 120 -10.42 -12.99 -20.56
CA GLU A 120 -9.99 -14.24 -21.22
C GLU A 120 -8.58 -14.23 -21.83
N ASP A 121 -7.53 -14.21 -21.00
CA ASP A 121 -6.34 -15.05 -21.22
C ASP A 121 -5.38 -15.02 -20.01
N ASP A 122 -4.81 -16.16 -19.70
CA ASP A 122 -4.14 -16.53 -18.45
C ASP A 122 -2.69 -15.98 -18.30
N SER A 123 -2.43 -14.70 -18.61
CA SER A 123 -1.05 -14.19 -18.71
C SER A 123 -0.80 -12.71 -18.38
N ARG A 124 -1.45 -12.13 -17.36
CA ARG A 124 -1.27 -10.69 -17.03
C ARG A 124 -1.04 -10.33 -15.56
N TYR A 125 -0.65 -11.27 -14.71
CA TYR A 125 -0.15 -10.92 -13.37
C TYR A 125 1.32 -10.50 -13.45
N GLY A 126 1.65 -9.36 -12.85
CA GLY A 126 3.04 -9.01 -12.59
C GLY A 126 3.72 -10.17 -11.85
N LYS A 127 4.92 -10.56 -12.27
CA LYS A 127 5.69 -11.61 -11.59
C LYS A 127 5.78 -11.26 -10.10
N ALA A 128 5.63 -12.24 -9.21
CA ALA A 128 5.90 -12.08 -7.79
C ALA A 128 7.17 -12.84 -7.41
N GLU A 129 8.06 -12.18 -6.68
CA GLU A 129 9.28 -12.77 -6.14
C GLU A 129 9.28 -12.63 -4.63
N VAL A 130 9.21 -13.74 -3.91
CA VAL A 130 9.16 -13.76 -2.45
C VAL A 130 10.51 -14.17 -1.90
N MET A 131 10.92 -13.52 -0.82
CA MET A 131 12.19 -13.75 -0.16
C MET A 131 12.05 -13.74 1.37
N PRO A 132 12.98 -14.40 2.08
CA PRO A 132 13.12 -14.21 3.52
C PRO A 132 13.24 -12.73 3.87
N ILE A 133 12.62 -12.32 4.98
CA ILE A 133 12.60 -10.92 5.40
C ILE A 133 14.00 -10.36 5.67
N GLU A 134 14.92 -11.24 6.08
CA GLU A 134 16.32 -10.94 6.36
C GLU A 134 17.11 -10.53 5.10
N LEU A 135 16.65 -10.95 3.92
CA LEU A 135 17.26 -10.60 2.64
C LEU A 135 16.66 -9.32 2.03
N ALA A 136 15.52 -8.85 2.55
CA ALA A 136 14.92 -7.60 2.09
C ALA A 136 15.73 -6.38 2.57
N PRO A 137 15.72 -5.25 1.85
CA PRO A 137 16.37 -4.03 2.30
C PRO A 137 15.84 -3.60 3.67
N ARG A 138 16.72 -3.54 4.68
CA ARG A 138 16.35 -3.15 6.05
C ARG A 138 15.57 -1.85 6.12
N ARG A 139 15.87 -0.90 5.22
CA ARG A 139 15.16 0.39 5.13
C ARG A 139 13.70 0.24 4.67
N ALA A 140 13.42 -0.69 3.76
CA ALA A 140 12.04 -1.01 3.35
C ALA A 140 11.26 -1.64 4.50
N VAL A 141 11.84 -2.64 5.15
CA VAL A 141 11.23 -3.35 6.29
C VAL A 141 10.95 -2.39 7.45
N ASN A 142 11.91 -1.53 7.80
CA ASN A 142 11.73 -0.55 8.88
C ASN A 142 10.65 0.50 8.55
N ALA A 143 10.58 0.98 7.30
CA ALA A 143 9.55 1.92 6.88
C ALA A 143 8.16 1.28 6.95
N ALA A 144 8.03 0.05 6.45
CA ALA A 144 6.79 -0.71 6.53
C ALA A 144 6.36 -0.98 7.98
N LEU A 145 7.30 -1.42 8.82
CA LEU A 145 7.04 -1.69 10.23
C LEU A 145 6.61 -0.45 11.00
N LYS A 146 7.26 0.69 10.74
CA LYS A 146 6.87 1.98 11.31
C LYS A 146 5.42 2.33 10.93
N ALA A 147 5.06 2.20 9.64
CA ALA A 147 3.71 2.48 9.17
C ALA A 147 2.65 1.55 9.78
N ALA A 148 2.86 0.24 9.76
CA ALA A 148 1.91 -0.74 10.32
C ALA A 148 1.68 -0.52 11.82
N ASN A 149 2.74 -0.19 12.58
CA ASN A 149 2.64 0.02 14.03
C ASN A 149 1.84 1.27 14.41
N LEU A 150 1.67 2.25 13.51
CA LEU A 150 0.78 3.40 13.71
C LEU A 150 -0.71 2.99 13.60
N ILE A 151 -0.98 1.91 12.88
CA ILE A 151 -2.34 1.40 12.66
C ILE A 151 -2.75 0.45 13.78
N GLY A 152 -1.90 -0.52 14.13
CA GLY A 152 -2.23 -1.51 15.16
C GLY A 152 -1.28 -2.70 15.21
N ASP A 153 -1.80 -3.83 15.67
CA ASP A 153 -1.07 -5.10 15.81
C ASP A 153 -1.65 -6.23 14.93
N GLY A 154 -2.53 -5.90 13.97
CA GLY A 154 -3.14 -6.87 13.07
C GLY A 154 -2.16 -7.51 12.08
N LEU A 155 -2.73 -8.23 11.11
CA LEU A 155 -2.01 -8.70 9.93
C LEU A 155 -2.11 -7.62 8.85
N TYR A 156 -0.97 -7.07 8.45
CA TYR A 156 -0.87 -5.99 7.47
C TYR A 156 0.04 -6.38 6.31
N GLY A 157 -0.33 -5.96 5.11
CA GLY A 157 0.58 -5.89 3.96
C GLY A 157 0.88 -4.44 3.67
N VAL A 158 2.15 -4.05 3.76
CA VAL A 158 2.57 -2.67 3.51
C VAL A 158 3.32 -2.58 2.20
N ASP A 159 2.80 -1.75 1.30
CA ASP A 159 3.40 -1.52 -0.02
C ASP A 159 4.40 -0.38 0.05
N VAL A 160 5.62 -0.63 -0.44
CA VAL A 160 6.75 0.29 -0.37
C VAL A 160 7.40 0.43 -1.75
N LYS A 161 7.44 1.66 -2.25
CA LYS A 161 8.21 2.01 -3.45
C LYS A 161 9.66 2.28 -3.11
N GLN A 162 10.55 1.90 -4.02
CA GLN A 162 11.96 2.24 -3.96
C GLN A 162 12.31 3.20 -5.12
N SER A 163 12.80 4.39 -4.80
CA SER A 163 13.24 5.35 -5.82
C SER A 163 14.48 6.11 -5.35
N LYS A 164 15.50 6.21 -6.21
CA LYS A 164 16.77 6.91 -5.94
C LYS A 164 17.40 6.54 -4.57
N GLY A 165 17.34 5.26 -4.19
CA GLY A 165 17.88 4.74 -2.92
C GLY A 165 17.06 5.08 -1.67
N LYS A 166 15.88 5.69 -1.83
CA LYS A 166 14.90 5.97 -0.76
C LYS A 166 13.72 5.00 -0.86
N PHE A 167 13.03 4.82 0.26
CA PHE A 167 11.89 3.92 0.41
C PHE A 167 10.68 4.72 0.89
N TYR A 168 9.55 4.53 0.21
CA TYR A 168 8.35 5.33 0.40
C TYR A 168 7.16 4.40 0.61
N VAL A 169 6.47 4.54 1.73
CA VAL A 169 5.22 3.81 2.00
C VAL A 169 4.13 4.35 1.08
N ILE A 170 3.40 3.45 0.44
CA ILE A 170 2.35 3.76 -0.54
C ILE A 170 0.97 3.44 0.02
N GLU A 171 0.85 2.30 0.69
CA GLU A 171 -0.42 1.78 1.21
C GLU A 171 -0.16 0.82 2.38
N VAL A 172 -1.12 0.74 3.31
CA VAL A 172 -1.16 -0.26 4.38
C VAL A 172 -2.50 -0.98 4.29
N ASN A 173 -2.47 -2.25 3.86
CA ASN A 173 -3.65 -3.10 3.74
C ASN A 173 -3.81 -3.94 5.01
N ASP A 174 -4.99 -3.90 5.64
CA ASP A 174 -5.34 -4.67 6.86
C ASP A 174 -5.98 -6.04 6.61
N ASN A 175 -6.12 -6.41 5.34
CA ASN A 175 -6.44 -7.76 4.89
C ASN A 175 -5.60 -8.11 3.65
N PRO A 176 -4.27 -8.28 3.82
CA PRO A 176 -3.39 -8.60 2.72
C PRO A 176 -3.64 -10.01 2.17
N ASN A 177 -3.38 -10.19 0.89
CA ASN A 177 -3.33 -11.51 0.27
C ASN A 177 -2.22 -12.38 0.90
N LEU A 178 -2.53 -13.66 1.08
CA LEU A 178 -1.61 -14.74 1.45
C LEU A 178 -1.88 -15.93 0.54
N ASP A 179 -1.54 -15.76 -0.73
CA ASP A 179 -1.86 -16.70 -1.79
C ASP A 179 -0.86 -17.86 -1.77
N ALA A 180 -1.39 -19.09 -1.78
CA ALA A 180 -0.58 -20.30 -1.83
C ALA A 180 0.22 -20.35 -3.13
N GLY A 181 1.51 -20.66 -3.03
CA GLY A 181 2.45 -20.59 -4.14
C GLY A 181 2.98 -19.18 -4.43
N VAL A 182 2.61 -18.16 -3.64
CA VAL A 182 3.17 -16.80 -3.72
C VAL A 182 3.82 -16.41 -2.40
N GLU A 183 3.08 -15.89 -1.41
CA GLU A 183 3.64 -15.39 -0.14
C GLU A 183 4.23 -16.53 0.72
N ASP A 184 3.72 -17.74 0.57
CA ASP A 184 4.19 -18.93 1.29
C ASP A 184 5.38 -19.62 0.61
N ARG A 185 5.89 -19.16 -0.54
CA ARG A 185 6.96 -19.87 -1.28
C ARG A 185 8.22 -20.12 -0.44
N VAL A 186 8.52 -19.22 0.48
CA VAL A 186 9.72 -19.26 1.33
C VAL A 186 9.44 -20.00 2.63
N LEU A 187 8.47 -19.51 3.42
CA LEU A 187 8.17 -20.06 4.75
C LEU A 187 7.27 -21.31 4.70
N ARG A 188 6.52 -21.50 3.61
CA ARG A 188 5.54 -22.58 3.43
C ARG A 188 4.57 -22.63 4.62
N ASP A 189 4.28 -23.81 5.15
CA ASP A 189 3.48 -24.03 6.35
C ASP A 189 3.86 -23.13 7.54
N GLU A 190 5.13 -22.76 7.67
CA GLU A 190 5.60 -21.94 8.80
C GLU A 190 4.97 -20.54 8.79
N LEU A 191 4.65 -20.00 7.60
CA LEU A 191 3.92 -18.74 7.48
C LEU A 191 2.58 -18.83 8.21
N TYR A 192 1.81 -19.87 7.91
CA TYR A 192 0.50 -20.10 8.49
C TYR A 192 0.60 -20.44 9.98
N ARG A 193 1.59 -21.26 10.39
CA ARG A 193 1.82 -21.57 11.81
C ARG A 193 2.10 -20.33 12.63
N ARG A 194 2.92 -19.39 12.13
CA ARG A 194 3.19 -18.11 12.82
C ARG A 194 1.93 -17.28 13.00
N ILE A 195 1.12 -17.17 11.94
CA ILE A 195 -0.16 -16.45 11.99
C ILE A 195 -1.12 -17.08 13.00
N MET A 196 -1.30 -18.40 12.92
CA MET A 196 -2.18 -19.14 13.84
C MET A 196 -1.70 -19.06 15.29
N SER A 197 -0.38 -19.04 15.52
CA SER A 197 0.19 -18.89 16.87
C SER A 197 -0.15 -17.54 17.50
N VAL A 198 -0.17 -16.46 16.71
CA VAL A 198 -0.61 -15.14 17.19
C VAL A 198 -2.08 -15.20 17.61
N PHE A 199 -2.95 -15.79 16.79
CA PHE A 199 -4.37 -15.92 17.14
C PHE A 199 -4.59 -16.78 18.39
N LEU A 200 -3.92 -17.93 18.48
CA LEU A 200 -4.00 -18.81 19.65
C LEU A 200 -3.63 -18.07 20.94
N LYS A 201 -2.47 -17.40 20.94
CA LYS A 201 -1.99 -16.61 22.08
C LYS A 201 -3.02 -15.54 22.52
N ARG A 202 -3.63 -14.84 21.57
CA ARG A 202 -4.66 -13.82 21.86
C ARG A 202 -5.94 -14.44 22.43
N ILE A 203 -6.35 -15.61 21.95
CA ILE A 203 -7.52 -16.34 22.49
C ILE A 203 -7.25 -16.79 23.93
N GLU A 204 -6.07 -17.33 24.20
CA GLU A 204 -5.66 -17.77 25.54
C GLU A 204 -5.62 -16.59 26.53
N GLN A 205 -5.05 -15.45 26.12
CA GLN A 205 -5.02 -14.22 26.92
C GLN A 205 -6.42 -13.69 27.25
N ARG A 206 -7.39 -13.79 26.34
CA ARG A 206 -8.78 -13.39 26.58
C ARG A 206 -9.54 -14.33 27.52
N LYS A 207 -9.13 -15.60 27.59
CA LYS A 207 -9.71 -16.61 28.47
C LYS A 207 -9.11 -16.61 29.86
N ALA A 208 -7.91 -16.05 30.03
CA ALA A 208 -7.28 -15.91 31.34
C ALA A 208 -8.11 -14.95 32.22
N PRO A 209 -8.44 -15.33 33.47
CA PRO A 209 -9.15 -14.43 34.37
C PRO A 209 -8.30 -13.17 34.60
N THR A 210 -8.94 -12.01 34.46
CA THR A 210 -8.33 -10.73 34.83
C THR A 210 -8.11 -10.75 36.34
N HIS A 211 -6.86 -10.88 36.77
CA HIS A 211 -6.46 -10.73 38.17
C HIS A 211 -6.32 -9.25 38.54
#